data_AF-A0A3P3U7R2-F1
#
_entry.id   AF-A0A3P3U7R2-F1
#
_cell.length_a   1.000
_cell.length_b   1.000
_cell.length_c   1.000
_cell.angle_alpha   90.00
_cell.angle_beta   90.00
_cell.angle_gamma   90.00
#
_symmetry.space_group_name_H-M   'P 1'
#
loop_
_entity.id
_entity.type
_entity.pdbx_description
1 polymer ?
#
loop_
_entity_poly.entity_id
_entity_poly.type
_entity_poly.pdbx_seq_one_letter_code
_entity_poly.pdbx_strand_id
1 'polypeptide(L)'
;MSKFIKYETLLKFQGDDFEVYESSDMINGRQYHLSIEGYIGVKKLSDLIDLYKDFSNLFYNFLKDKNYPEEEIKQWNTIYSSRDIQICFEGNCYWVFLKEYKSSYIWNLYLYLQDVIAQLEDVNKKIKHANI
;
A
#
# COMPACT_ATOMS: atom_id res chain seq x y z
N MET A 1 -3.88 -32.69 -7.41
CA MET A 1 -4.70 -31.60 -7.98
C MET A 1 -3.88 -30.33 -7.93
N SER A 2 -3.51 -29.74 -9.07
CA SER A 2 -2.86 -28.43 -9.08
C SER A 2 -3.87 -27.37 -8.63
N LYS A 3 -3.52 -26.57 -7.62
CA LYS A 3 -4.29 -25.37 -7.27
C LYS A 3 -4.20 -24.40 -8.44
N PHE A 4 -5.28 -24.25 -9.19
CA PHE A 4 -5.41 -23.13 -10.12
C PHE A 4 -5.73 -21.88 -9.31
N ILE A 5 -4.76 -20.99 -9.20
CA ILE A 5 -4.96 -19.65 -8.65
C ILE A 5 -5.14 -18.73 -9.85
N LYS A 6 -6.27 -18.03 -9.92
CA LYS A 6 -6.49 -16.98 -10.92
C LYS A 6 -5.93 -15.67 -10.35
N TYR A 7 -5.15 -14.94 -11.15
CA TYR A 7 -4.65 -13.61 -10.84
C TYR A 7 -5.18 -12.60 -11.86
N GLU A 8 -5.58 -11.43 -11.39
CA GLU A 8 -6.07 -10.33 -12.22
C GLU A 8 -5.59 -9.00 -11.67
N THR A 9 -4.66 -8.35 -12.36
CA THR A 9 -4.23 -6.99 -12.03
C THR A 9 -5.41 -6.02 -12.21
N LEU A 10 -5.71 -5.25 -11.17
CA LEU A 10 -6.79 -4.27 -11.16
C LEU A 10 -6.28 -2.85 -11.42
N LEU A 11 -5.12 -2.51 -10.84
CA LEU A 11 -4.51 -1.20 -10.93
C LEU A 11 -2.99 -1.30 -10.90
N LYS A 12 -2.31 -0.53 -11.75
CA LYS A 12 -0.85 -0.36 -11.75
C LYS A 12 -0.48 1.11 -11.81
N PHE A 13 0.63 1.48 -11.21
CA PHE A 13 1.20 2.81 -11.26
C PHE A 13 2.73 2.74 -11.24
N GLN A 14 3.39 3.63 -11.99
CA GLN A 14 4.86 3.67 -12.16
C GLN A 14 5.47 2.33 -12.60
N GLY A 15 5.12 1.85 -13.80
CA GLY A 15 5.71 0.63 -14.36
C GLY A 15 5.15 -0.68 -13.79
N ASP A 16 4.86 -0.71 -12.49
CA ASP A 16 4.29 -1.78 -11.65
C ASP A 16 4.84 -1.72 -10.21
N ASP A 17 5.66 -0.71 -9.90
CA ASP A 17 6.09 -0.33 -8.55
C ASP A 17 4.94 -0.28 -7.54
N PHE A 18 3.73 0.06 -7.98
CA PHE A 18 2.52 -0.01 -7.17
C PHE A 18 1.47 -0.83 -7.92
N GLU A 19 0.95 -1.86 -7.27
CA GLU A 19 -0.03 -2.75 -7.86
C GLU A 19 -1.15 -3.11 -6.87
N VAL A 20 -2.39 -3.06 -7.36
CA VAL A 20 -3.53 -3.74 -6.75
C VAL A 20 -3.96 -4.87 -7.68
N TYR A 21 -4.02 -6.08 -7.17
CA TYR A 21 -4.49 -7.24 -7.93
C TYR A 21 -5.45 -8.12 -7.12
N GLU A 22 -6.31 -8.82 -7.84
CA GLU A 22 -7.17 -9.86 -7.29
C GLU A 22 -6.50 -11.21 -7.46
N SER A 23 -6.57 -12.06 -6.43
CA SER A 23 -6.34 -13.49 -6.56
C SER A 23 -7.57 -14.25 -6.10
N SER A 24 -7.83 -15.41 -6.71
CA SER A 24 -8.89 -16.29 -6.25
C SER A 24 -8.47 -17.74 -6.32
N ASP A 25 -8.70 -18.48 -5.24
CA ASP A 25 -8.51 -19.92 -5.17
C ASP A 25 -9.70 -20.61 -4.49
N MET A 26 -9.77 -21.94 -4.58
CA MET A 26 -10.89 -22.71 -4.01
C MET A 26 -10.92 -22.74 -2.47
N ILE A 27 -9.84 -22.33 -1.78
CA ILE A 27 -9.68 -22.47 -0.33
C ILE A 27 -9.99 -21.15 0.38
N ASN A 28 -9.46 -20.04 -0.15
CA ASN A 28 -9.49 -18.71 0.44
C ASN A 28 -10.50 -17.78 -0.24
N GLY A 29 -11.13 -18.24 -1.33
CA GLY A 29 -12.03 -17.43 -2.14
C GLY A 29 -11.29 -16.26 -2.81
N ARG A 30 -12.02 -15.18 -3.06
CA ARG A 30 -11.47 -13.95 -3.62
C ARG A 30 -10.68 -13.18 -2.56
N GLN A 31 -9.47 -12.76 -2.90
CA GLN A 31 -8.59 -11.90 -2.12
C GLN A 31 -8.10 -10.75 -2.99
N TYR A 32 -7.99 -9.57 -2.41
CA TYR A 32 -7.32 -8.42 -3.01
C TYR A 32 -5.97 -8.23 -2.35
N HIS A 33 -4.99 -7.80 -3.13
CA HIS A 33 -3.62 -7.58 -2.72
C HIS A 33 -3.19 -6.17 -3.08
N LEU A 34 -2.45 -5.54 -2.17
CA LEU A 34 -1.69 -4.32 -2.40
C LEU A 34 -0.21 -4.67 -2.32
N SER A 35 0.47 -4.55 -3.46
CA SER A 35 1.91 -4.71 -3.58
C SER A 35 2.54 -3.36 -3.90
N ILE A 36 3.60 -3.03 -3.18
CA ILE A 36 4.44 -1.85 -3.46
C ILE A 36 5.88 -2.34 -3.51
N GLU A 37 6.56 -2.13 -4.63
CA GLU A 37 7.93 -2.55 -4.82
C GLU A 37 8.84 -1.84 -3.80
N GLY A 38 9.62 -2.63 -3.06
CA GLY A 38 10.45 -2.13 -1.96
C GLY A 38 11.70 -1.36 -2.39
N TYR A 39 12.01 -1.31 -3.69
CA TYR A 39 13.23 -0.70 -4.23
C TYR A 39 12.99 0.66 -4.91
N ILE A 40 12.04 1.45 -4.40
CA ILE A 40 11.84 2.83 -4.85
C ILE A 40 12.85 3.74 -4.12
N GLY A 41 13.97 4.05 -4.77
CA GLY A 41 14.99 4.95 -4.26
C GLY A 41 14.62 6.42 -4.53
N VAL A 42 14.40 7.22 -3.48
CA VAL A 42 14.15 8.67 -3.62
C VAL A 42 15.18 9.53 -2.88
N LYS A 43 15.44 10.74 -3.36
CA LYS A 43 16.35 11.69 -2.70
C LYS A 43 15.76 12.29 -1.43
N LYS A 44 14.45 12.55 -1.42
CA LYS A 44 13.74 13.08 -0.25
C LYS A 44 12.56 12.18 0.08
N LEU A 45 12.39 11.89 1.37
CA LEU A 45 11.24 11.13 1.85
C LEU A 45 9.89 11.80 1.48
N SER A 46 9.85 13.12 1.31
CA SER A 46 8.67 13.82 0.80
C SER A 46 8.25 13.34 -0.58
N ASP A 47 9.21 13.10 -1.47
CA ASP A 47 8.94 12.74 -2.86
C ASP A 47 8.30 11.34 -2.93
N LEU A 48 8.71 10.44 -2.02
CA LEU A 48 8.06 9.14 -1.86
C LEU A 48 6.65 9.27 -1.26
N ILE A 49 6.46 10.10 -0.25
CA ILE A 49 5.14 10.34 0.32
C ILE A 49 4.17 10.84 -0.76
N ASP A 50 4.64 11.73 -1.63
CA ASP A 50 3.84 12.25 -2.75
C ASP A 50 3.47 11.14 -3.74
N LEU A 51 4.41 10.22 -4.08
CA LEU A 51 4.10 9.04 -4.90
C LEU A 51 3.01 8.15 -4.28
N TYR A 52 3.06 7.91 -2.97
CA TYR A 52 2.04 7.13 -2.28
C TYR A 52 0.68 7.82 -2.29
N LYS A 53 0.65 9.15 -2.12
CA LYS A 53 -0.58 9.94 -2.21
C LYS A 53 -1.18 9.93 -3.61
N ASP A 54 -0.35 10.07 -4.64
CA ASP A 54 -0.79 10.00 -6.03
C ASP A 54 -1.42 8.63 -6.33
N PHE A 55 -0.76 7.56 -5.90
CA PHE A 55 -1.31 6.22 -6.03
C PHE A 55 -2.60 6.04 -5.22
N SER A 56 -2.66 6.57 -4.00
CA SER A 56 -3.86 6.48 -3.16
C SER A 56 -5.06 7.22 -3.76
N ASN A 57 -4.84 8.39 -4.35
CA ASN A 57 -5.87 9.14 -5.07
C ASN A 57 -6.36 8.39 -6.30
N LEU A 58 -5.43 7.83 -7.09
CA LEU A 58 -5.77 6.98 -8.22
C LEU A 58 -6.60 5.76 -7.78
N PHE A 59 -6.21 5.11 -6.69
CA PHE A 59 -6.92 3.96 -6.16
C PHE A 59 -8.31 4.31 -5.63
N TYR A 60 -8.46 5.42 -4.92
CA TYR A 60 -9.77 5.92 -4.49
C TYR A 60 -10.71 6.13 -5.68
N ASN A 61 -10.25 6.81 -6.73
CA ASN A 61 -11.04 7.06 -7.93
C ASN A 61 -11.42 5.75 -8.62
N PHE A 62 -10.48 4.80 -8.73
CA PHE A 62 -10.77 3.47 -9.25
C PHE A 62 -11.89 2.77 -8.46
N LEU A 63 -11.85 2.83 -7.11
CA LEU A 63 -12.86 2.20 -6.27
C LEU A 63 -14.25 2.79 -6.49
N LYS A 64 -14.32 4.12 -6.61
CA LYS A 64 -15.54 4.86 -6.90
C LYS A 64 -16.08 4.57 -8.31
N ASP A 65 -15.22 4.62 -9.32
CA ASP A 65 -15.60 4.38 -10.73
C ASP A 65 -16.14 2.96 -10.95
N LYS A 66 -15.59 1.98 -10.23
CA LYS A 66 -16.05 0.59 -10.26
C LYS A 66 -17.25 0.32 -9.36
N ASN A 67 -17.73 1.33 -8.62
CA ASN A 67 -18.82 1.21 -7.65
C ASN A 67 -18.60 0.08 -6.63
N TYR A 68 -17.37 -0.09 -6.15
CA TYR A 68 -17.14 -1.04 -5.06
C TYR A 68 -17.91 -0.60 -3.81
N PRO A 69 -18.68 -1.49 -3.17
CA PRO A 69 -19.47 -1.12 -2.00
C PRO A 69 -18.53 -0.67 -0.89
N GLU A 70 -18.70 0.57 -0.43
CA GLU A 70 -18.13 1.04 0.83
C GLU A 70 -18.88 0.30 1.94
N GLU A 71 -18.40 -0.87 2.32
CA GLU A 71 -18.91 -1.51 3.52
C GLU A 71 -18.65 -0.60 4.71
N GLU A 72 -19.57 -0.61 5.69
CA GLU A 72 -19.30 -0.02 7.01
C GLU A 72 -18.05 -0.69 7.55
N ILE A 73 -16.90 -0.04 7.34
CA ILE A 73 -15.65 -0.39 7.96
C ILE A 73 -15.92 -0.18 9.44
N LYS A 74 -16.33 -1.25 10.13
CA LYS A 74 -16.29 -1.32 11.58
C LYS A 74 -14.88 -0.94 11.91
N GLN A 75 -14.74 0.24 12.53
CA GLN A 75 -13.52 0.92 12.91
C GLN A 75 -12.33 0.00 12.75
N TRP A 76 -11.38 0.37 11.88
CA TRP A 76 -10.09 -0.30 11.82
C TRP A 76 -9.51 -0.30 13.23
N ASN A 77 -9.83 -1.36 13.98
CA ASN A 77 -9.32 -1.59 15.30
C ASN A 77 -7.91 -2.00 14.97
N THR A 78 -6.96 -1.10 15.17
CA THR A 78 -5.55 -1.41 15.04
C THR A 78 -5.20 -2.44 16.11
N ILE A 79 -5.50 -3.72 15.87
CA ILE A 79 -5.20 -4.83 16.79
C ILE A 79 -3.71 -5.22 16.62
N TYR A 80 -3.08 -4.81 15.52
CA TYR A 80 -1.72 -5.22 15.16
C TYR A 80 -0.92 -4.09 14.52
N SER A 81 0.07 -3.58 15.25
CA SER A 81 1.17 -2.75 14.75
C SER A 81 2.37 -3.68 14.55
N SER A 82 2.55 -4.24 13.35
CA SER A 82 3.88 -4.74 12.97
C SER A 82 4.43 -3.89 11.84
N ARG A 83 5.26 -2.91 12.21
CA ARG A 83 6.69 -2.80 11.84
C ARG A 83 7.16 -3.19 10.42
N ASP A 84 6.31 -3.21 9.40
CA ASP A 84 6.75 -3.61 8.06
C ASP A 84 7.04 -2.42 7.15
N ILE A 85 7.16 -1.19 7.68
CA ILE A 85 7.80 -0.07 6.97
C ILE A 85 9.25 0.00 7.43
N GLN A 86 10.17 -0.51 6.61
CA GLN A 86 11.59 -0.31 6.84
C GLN A 86 12.07 0.85 5.98
N ILE A 87 12.58 1.92 6.61
CA ILE A 87 13.21 3.04 5.92
C ILE A 87 14.73 2.94 6.08
N CYS A 88 15.44 2.77 4.98
CA CYS A 88 16.92 2.78 4.95
C CYS A 88 17.40 4.05 4.24
N PHE A 89 18.44 4.70 4.78
CA PHE A 89 19.15 5.77 4.08
C PHE A 89 20.54 5.27 3.69
N GLU A 90 20.74 5.00 2.40
CA GLU A 90 22.00 4.50 1.85
C GLU A 90 22.24 5.15 0.49
N GLY A 91 23.50 5.53 0.22
CA GLY A 91 23.87 6.12 -1.07
C GLY A 91 23.16 7.45 -1.39
N ASN A 92 22.84 8.26 -0.37
CA ASN A 92 22.04 9.49 -0.48
C ASN A 92 20.60 9.29 -0.97
N CYS A 93 20.03 8.10 -0.77
CA CYS A 93 18.65 7.78 -1.12
C CYS A 93 17.93 7.15 0.08
N TYR A 94 16.63 7.42 0.17
CA TYR A 94 15.71 6.72 1.06
C TYR A 94 15.11 5.52 0.32
N TRP A 95 15.08 4.37 0.98
CA TRP A 95 14.46 3.13 0.54
C TRP A 95 13.35 2.76 1.50
N VAL A 96 12.17 2.40 1.00
CA VAL A 96 11.04 1.97 1.83
C VAL A 96 10.59 0.60 1.41
N PHE A 97 10.73 -0.36 2.32
CA PHE A 97 10.23 -1.71 2.13
C PHE A 97 8.89 -1.83 2.81
N LEU A 98 7.90 -2.30 2.07
CA LEU A 98 6.58 -2.67 2.56
C LEU A 98 6.30 -4.12 2.26
N LYS A 99 5.79 -4.82 3.26
CA LYS A 99 5.23 -6.15 3.03
C LYS A 99 3.90 -6.01 2.29
N GLU A 100 3.68 -6.90 1.33
CA GLU A 100 2.38 -7.03 0.67
C GLU A 100 1.25 -7.18 1.70
N TYR A 101 0.19 -6.39 1.51
CA TYR A 101 -1.03 -6.46 2.31
C TYR A 101 -2.15 -7.11 1.51
N LYS A 102 -2.93 -7.99 2.14
CA LYS A 102 -4.05 -8.68 1.49
C LYS A 102 -5.31 -8.67 2.34
N SER A 103 -6.47 -8.62 1.67
CA SER A 103 -7.77 -8.63 2.32
C SER A 103 -8.87 -9.16 1.40
N SER A 104 -9.92 -9.74 1.96
CA SER A 104 -11.14 -10.08 1.22
C SER A 104 -11.94 -8.84 0.76
N TYR A 105 -11.64 -7.66 1.31
CA TYR A 105 -12.34 -6.41 1.02
C TYR A 105 -11.38 -5.38 0.44
N ILE A 106 -11.66 -4.89 -0.76
CA ILE A 106 -10.75 -4.01 -1.49
C ILE A 106 -10.58 -2.64 -0.81
N TRP A 107 -11.61 -2.12 -0.14
CA TRP A 107 -11.53 -0.87 0.63
C TRP A 107 -10.54 -0.96 1.81
N ASN A 108 -10.28 -2.16 2.34
CA ASN A 108 -9.28 -2.34 3.40
C ASN A 108 -7.86 -2.07 2.90
N LEU A 109 -7.56 -2.35 1.62
CA LEU A 109 -6.27 -2.02 1.02
C LEU A 109 -6.08 -0.50 0.94
N TYR A 110 -7.15 0.23 0.58
CA TYR A 110 -7.11 1.70 0.51
C TYR A 110 -6.87 2.31 1.89
N LEU A 111 -7.57 1.83 2.92
CA LEU A 111 -7.37 2.29 4.29
C LEU A 111 -5.98 1.95 4.82
N TYR A 112 -5.48 0.76 4.52
CA TYR A 112 -4.11 0.38 4.86
C TYR A 112 -3.09 1.32 4.19
N LEU A 113 -3.28 1.67 2.91
CA LEU A 113 -2.42 2.64 2.22
C LEU A 113 -2.46 4.04 2.87
N GLN A 114 -3.64 4.49 3.31
CA GLN A 114 -3.79 5.75 4.05
C GLN A 114 -3.03 5.74 5.39
N ASP A 115 -3.10 4.62 6.12
CA ASP A 115 -2.33 4.44 7.36
C ASP A 115 -0.82 4.46 7.10
N VAL A 116 -0.35 3.78 6.05
CA VAL A 116 1.06 3.81 5.62
C VAL A 116 1.52 5.23 5.31
N ILE A 117 0.74 6.01 4.57
CA ILE A 117 1.04 7.42 4.26
C ILE A 117 1.18 8.23 5.56
N ALA A 118 0.24 8.07 6.50
CA ALA A 118 0.27 8.78 7.78
C ALA A 118 1.53 8.44 8.59
N GLN A 119 1.94 7.16 8.62
CA GLN A 119 3.17 6.73 9.26
C GLN A 119 4.42 7.35 8.60
N LEU A 120 4.49 7.36 7.27
CA LEU A 120 5.61 7.97 6.54
C LEU A 120 5.70 9.49 6.79
N GLU A 121 4.57 10.18 6.86
CA GLU A 121 4.52 11.60 7.20
C GLU A 121 5.02 11.89 8.62
N ASP A 122 4.64 11.06 9.59
CA ASP A 122 5.13 11.17 10.97
C ASP A 122 6.65 10.95 11.04
N VAL A 123 7.17 9.94 10.34
CA VAL A 123 8.62 9.70 10.25
C VAL A 123 9.35 10.88 9.59
N ASN A 124 8.81 11.43 8.49
CA ASN A 124 9.40 12.59 7.82
C ASN A 124 9.46 13.82 8.73
N LYS A 125 8.44 14.05 9.57
CA LYS A 125 8.45 15.12 10.59
C LYS A 125 9.55 14.88 11.62
N LYS A 126 9.70 13.65 12.11
CA LYS A 126 10.74 13.28 13.09
C LYS A 126 12.15 13.47 12.53
N ILE A 127 12.42 13.06 11.28
CA ILE A 127 13.72 13.26 10.62
C ILE A 127 14.05 14.74 10.46
N LYS A 128 13.07 15.58 10.08
CA LYS A 128 13.26 17.03 9.97
C LYS A 128 13.60 17.69 11.31
N HIS A 129 13.02 17.22 12.41
CA HIS A 129 13.31 17.74 13.76
C HIS A 129 14.62 17.23 14.36
N ALA A 130 15.11 16.05 13.94
CA ALA A 130 16.36 15.49 14.44
C ALA A 130 17.62 16.12 13.81
N ASN A 131 17.47 16.85 12.70
CA ASN A 131 18.55 17.54 11.98
C ASN A 131 18.63 19.06 12.29
N ILE A 132 18.22 19.46 13.50
CA ILE A 132 18.37 20.83 14.05
C ILE A 132 19.36 20.78 15.21
#